data_AF-A0A8I1QHA4-F1
#
_entry.id   AF-A0A8I1QHA4-F1
#
_cell.length_a   1.000
_cell.length_b   1.000
_cell.length_c   1.000
_cell.angle_alpha   90.00
_cell.angle_beta   90.00
_cell.angle_gamma   90.00
#
_symmetry.space_group_name_H-M   'P 1'
#
loop_
_entity.id
_entity.type
_entity.pdbx_description
1 polymer ?
#
loop_
_entity_poly.entity_id
_entity_poly.type
_entity_poly.pdbx_seq_one_letter_code
_entity_poly.pdbx_strand_id
1 'polypeptide(L)'
;MRSLLSKCRTTVLAALCLTAPAFADGGENYSYLRTAQTLDDACHVLKFVERKAVDKLAFDHIRGTGQYGFWQTGRMTNEEYNAWLDGLDAAADAKAAEIGCTQPAEAYLLQARGLASADILQGIMLAHHLAGLPEADSYRRPLHADLIAASVAYQNFLHQVYQNQYPAFHEAQRQAALARLPNAGMAVCDMWSTSDTPCVEAFGGFTNEDYYEKMGEAGTAANVVDDVLFEVAAETAGLRVAGNLVQKTLLIGNLIQPATGAIYATLVDSARALRLQGGGEAFGVLAQAPDGSLRLFTYGSDAEKLRTGAVRLLVRSEPKPEGLQDWEIFNLEDYRSLTFPFDGVLLDEKCLGGPCFAFSPQATEAILATGFDEKAELWLSADAAAAPTATADWLQRNVVYPQLMRRLLGETPPVAQ
;
A
#
# COMPACT_ATOMS: atom_id res chain seq x y z
N MET A 1 34.99 17.30 -6.02
CA MET A 1 34.07 18.27 -6.64
C MET A 1 32.88 18.45 -5.71
N ARG A 2 32.89 19.54 -4.94
CA ARG A 2 31.77 20.01 -4.11
C ARG A 2 30.89 20.86 -5.03
N SER A 3 29.63 20.52 -5.27
CA SER A 3 28.75 21.37 -6.10
C SER A 3 27.25 21.07 -5.92
N LEU A 4 26.56 22.09 -5.40
CA LEU A 4 25.18 22.54 -5.74
C LEU A 4 23.90 22.08 -5.02
N LEU A 5 23.81 20.97 -4.26
CA LEU A 5 22.51 20.58 -3.68
C LEU A 5 22.21 21.09 -2.24
N SER A 6 23.13 21.84 -1.61
CA SER A 6 22.96 22.33 -0.23
C SER A 6 22.27 23.70 -0.10
N LYS A 7 21.75 24.30 -1.17
CA LYS A 7 21.24 25.70 -1.15
C LYS A 7 19.76 25.91 -1.55
N CYS A 8 18.95 24.87 -1.71
CA CYS A 8 17.49 25.02 -1.86
C CYS A 8 16.70 24.74 -0.56
N ARG A 9 17.30 25.02 0.61
CA ARG A 9 16.58 25.15 1.89
C ARG A 9 16.30 26.63 2.17
N THR A 10 15.46 27.26 1.35
CA THR A 10 14.78 28.52 1.75
C THR A 10 13.53 28.73 0.89
N THR A 11 12.39 28.37 1.46
CA THR A 11 11.16 29.17 1.53
C THR A 11 10.76 29.96 0.28
N VAL A 12 10.03 29.32 -0.64
CA VAL A 12 8.91 29.94 -1.36
C VAL A 12 7.81 28.87 -1.54
N LEU A 13 7.12 28.52 -0.47
CA LEU A 13 5.76 27.96 -0.55
C LEU A 13 4.84 29.14 -0.89
N ALA A 14 4.92 29.61 -2.15
CA ALA A 14 3.93 30.55 -2.66
C ALA A 14 2.60 29.80 -2.75
N ALA A 15 1.57 30.45 -2.23
CA ALA A 15 0.20 29.98 -2.15
C ALA A 15 -0.33 29.48 -3.51
N LEU A 16 -0.16 28.19 -3.78
CA LEU A 16 -1.00 27.47 -4.71
C LEU A 16 -2.24 27.08 -3.93
N CYS A 17 -3.33 27.83 -4.12
CA CYS A 17 -4.63 27.20 -4.08
C CYS A 17 -4.54 26.02 -5.06
N LEU A 18 -4.32 24.80 -4.54
CA LEU A 18 -4.22 23.57 -5.32
C LEU A 18 -5.61 23.20 -5.83
N THR A 19 -6.20 24.06 -6.66
CA THR A 19 -7.16 23.57 -7.64
C THR A 19 -6.32 22.94 -8.73
N ALA A 20 -6.14 21.62 -8.64
CA ALA A 20 -5.58 20.87 -9.75
C ALA A 20 -6.38 21.27 -11.02
N PRO A 21 -5.75 21.57 -12.15
CA PRO A 21 -6.46 21.56 -13.42
C PRO A 21 -7.10 20.18 -13.57
N ALA A 22 -8.41 20.10 -13.36
CA ALA A 22 -9.18 18.97 -13.83
C ALA A 22 -9.24 19.13 -15.34
N PHE A 23 -8.40 18.39 -16.06
CA PHE A 23 -8.55 18.31 -17.51
C PHE A 23 -9.92 17.70 -17.82
N ALA A 24 -10.57 18.18 -18.88
CA ALA A 24 -11.89 17.71 -19.26
C ALA A 24 -11.89 16.24 -19.73
N ASP A 25 -10.70 15.71 -20.05
CA ASP A 25 -10.50 14.33 -20.49
C ASP A 25 -9.75 13.48 -19.43
N GLY A 26 -10.27 12.29 -19.15
CA GLY A 26 -9.64 11.31 -18.26
C GLY A 26 -8.28 10.84 -18.79
N GLY A 27 -8.11 10.77 -20.11
CA GLY A 27 -6.83 10.42 -20.74
C GLY A 27 -5.73 11.46 -20.50
N GLU A 28 -6.08 12.76 -20.52
CA GLU A 28 -5.14 13.84 -20.21
C GLU A 28 -4.71 13.84 -18.74
N ASN A 29 -5.66 13.65 -17.81
CA ASN A 29 -5.33 13.54 -16.38
C ASN A 29 -4.45 12.32 -16.09
N TYR A 30 -4.73 11.17 -16.72
CA TYR A 30 -3.86 10.01 -16.67
C TYR A 30 -2.44 10.34 -17.15
N SER A 31 -2.32 10.88 -18.36
CA SER A 31 -1.02 11.20 -18.97
C SER A 31 -0.21 12.17 -18.12
N TYR A 32 -0.87 13.13 -17.47
CA TYR A 32 -0.24 14.04 -16.52
C TYR A 32 0.36 13.30 -15.31
N LEU A 33 -0.42 12.44 -14.66
CA LEU A 33 0.03 11.69 -13.49
C LEU A 33 1.11 10.67 -13.86
N ARG A 34 1.01 10.02 -15.03
CA ARG A 34 2.09 9.18 -15.57
C ARG A 34 3.36 9.96 -15.82
N THR A 35 3.26 11.17 -16.39
CA THR A 35 4.41 12.05 -16.56
C THR A 35 5.06 12.37 -15.22
N ALA A 36 4.26 12.65 -14.18
CA ALA A 36 4.77 12.90 -12.83
C ALA A 36 5.44 11.68 -12.21
N GLN A 37 4.91 10.47 -12.42
CA GLN A 37 5.54 9.21 -11.97
C GLN A 37 6.88 8.96 -12.68
N THR A 38 6.95 9.12 -14.00
CA THR A 38 8.19 8.96 -14.77
C THR A 38 9.23 10.03 -14.39
N LEU A 39 8.80 11.25 -14.07
CA LEU A 39 9.69 12.26 -13.49
C LEU A 39 10.18 11.85 -12.09
N ASP A 40 9.30 11.33 -11.25
CA ASP A 40 9.66 10.87 -9.90
C ASP A 40 10.65 9.69 -9.91
N ASP A 41 10.62 8.83 -10.93
CA ASP A 41 11.62 7.79 -11.11
C ASP A 41 13.05 8.33 -11.20
N ALA A 42 13.22 9.51 -11.81
CA ALA A 42 14.52 10.16 -11.90
C ALA A 42 14.79 11.10 -10.71
N CYS A 43 13.76 11.76 -10.17
CA CYS A 43 13.93 12.87 -9.22
C CYS A 43 13.74 12.46 -7.75
N HIS A 44 13.04 11.34 -7.51
CA HIS A 44 12.79 10.78 -6.17
C HIS A 44 12.22 11.79 -5.17
N VAL A 45 11.22 12.55 -5.60
CA VAL A 45 10.62 13.62 -4.81
C VAL A 45 9.46 13.09 -3.97
N LEU A 46 8.62 12.23 -4.53
CA LEU A 46 7.45 11.68 -3.86
C LEU A 46 7.86 10.63 -2.82
N LYS A 47 7.14 10.61 -1.70
CA LYS A 47 7.17 9.48 -0.76
C LYS A 47 6.53 8.25 -1.40
N PHE A 48 6.84 7.05 -0.92
CA PHE A 48 6.26 5.84 -1.52
C PHE A 48 4.73 5.78 -1.39
N VAL A 49 4.19 6.17 -0.23
CA VAL A 49 2.73 6.28 -0.03
C VAL A 49 2.10 7.31 -0.97
N GLU A 50 2.77 8.44 -1.22
CA GLU A 50 2.32 9.44 -2.19
C GLU A 50 2.31 8.84 -3.60
N ARG A 51 3.35 8.08 -3.95
CA ARG A 51 3.46 7.43 -5.25
C ARG A 51 2.40 6.35 -5.47
N LYS A 52 2.03 5.57 -4.44
CA LYS A 52 0.89 4.64 -4.49
C LYS A 52 -0.42 5.38 -4.74
N ALA A 53 -0.64 6.50 -4.07
CA ALA A 53 -1.83 7.32 -4.28
C ALA A 53 -1.87 7.92 -5.69
N VAL A 54 -0.74 8.42 -6.23
CA VAL A 54 -0.66 8.88 -7.63
C VAL A 54 -0.98 7.76 -8.61
N ASP A 55 -0.48 6.54 -8.37
CA ASP A 55 -0.74 5.38 -9.22
C ASP A 55 -2.23 5.00 -9.23
N LYS A 56 -2.84 4.96 -8.05
CA LYS A 56 -4.29 4.77 -7.90
C LYS A 56 -5.08 5.85 -8.65
N LEU A 57 -4.73 7.13 -8.46
CA LEU A 57 -5.41 8.24 -9.11
C LEU A 57 -5.28 8.18 -10.64
N ALA A 58 -4.10 7.83 -11.16
CA ALA A 58 -3.91 7.62 -12.59
C ALA A 58 -4.84 6.51 -13.11
N PHE A 59 -4.90 5.37 -12.41
CA PHE A 59 -5.80 4.29 -12.77
C PHE A 59 -7.29 4.70 -12.71
N ASP A 60 -7.70 5.44 -11.69
CA ASP A 60 -9.07 5.95 -11.55
C ASP A 60 -9.44 6.89 -12.73
N HIS A 61 -8.51 7.72 -13.20
CA HIS A 61 -8.71 8.54 -14.39
C HIS A 61 -8.87 7.71 -15.68
N ILE A 62 -8.10 6.63 -15.85
CA ILE A 62 -8.28 5.70 -16.97
C ILE A 62 -9.64 5.02 -16.91
N ARG A 63 -10.08 4.58 -15.73
CA ARG A 63 -11.40 3.96 -15.54
C ARG A 63 -12.55 4.88 -15.91
N GLY A 64 -12.35 6.20 -15.78
CA GLY A 64 -13.32 7.22 -16.19
C GLY A 64 -13.40 7.48 -17.70
N THR A 65 -12.53 6.85 -18.52
CA THR A 65 -12.51 7.08 -19.97
C THR A 65 -13.54 6.23 -20.73
N GLY A 66 -13.95 6.72 -21.91
CA GLY A 66 -14.82 5.95 -22.81
C GLY A 66 -14.14 4.67 -23.34
N GLN A 67 -12.82 4.70 -23.55
CA GLN A 67 -12.02 3.58 -24.03
C GLN A 67 -12.02 2.43 -23.02
N TYR A 68 -11.85 2.74 -21.73
CA TYR A 68 -11.97 1.73 -20.67
C TYR A 68 -13.39 1.10 -20.67
N GLY A 69 -14.44 1.92 -20.80
CA GLY A 69 -15.81 1.41 -20.93
C GLY A 69 -16.05 0.54 -22.18
N PHE A 70 -15.44 0.89 -23.32
CA PHE A 70 -15.52 0.08 -24.54
C PHE A 70 -14.78 -1.25 -24.39
N TRP A 71 -13.62 -1.26 -23.75
CA TRP A 71 -12.90 -2.49 -23.42
C TRP A 71 -13.73 -3.38 -22.49
N GLN A 72 -14.26 -2.83 -21.39
CA GLN A 72 -15.11 -3.60 -20.46
C GLN A 72 -16.38 -4.18 -21.11
N THR A 73 -16.93 -3.50 -22.11
CA THR A 73 -18.13 -3.95 -22.83
C THR A 73 -17.82 -4.78 -24.08
N GLY A 74 -16.54 -5.10 -24.35
CA GLY A 74 -16.10 -5.88 -25.52
C GLY A 74 -16.22 -5.15 -26.85
N ARG A 75 -16.46 -3.83 -26.84
CA ARG A 75 -16.50 -2.97 -28.04
C ARG A 75 -15.11 -2.57 -28.54
N MET A 76 -14.09 -2.79 -27.72
CA MET A 76 -12.67 -2.62 -28.02
C MET A 76 -11.95 -3.90 -27.63
N THR A 77 -11.07 -4.41 -28.48
CA THR A 77 -10.29 -5.62 -28.16
C THR A 77 -9.22 -5.32 -27.11
N ASN A 78 -8.63 -6.36 -26.52
CA ASN A 78 -7.49 -6.21 -25.60
C ASN A 78 -6.30 -5.55 -26.32
N GLU A 79 -6.02 -5.92 -27.57
CA GLU A 79 -4.93 -5.36 -28.36
C GLU A 79 -5.16 -3.88 -28.65
N GLU A 80 -6.39 -3.50 -29.02
CA GLU A 80 -6.75 -2.11 -29.26
C GLU A 80 -6.62 -1.27 -27.99
N TYR A 81 -7.15 -1.76 -26.87
CA TYR A 81 -7.09 -1.07 -25.59
C TYR A 81 -5.65 -0.89 -25.11
N ASN A 82 -4.84 -1.96 -25.18
CA ASN A 82 -3.44 -1.91 -24.79
C ASN A 82 -2.63 -0.97 -25.70
N ALA A 83 -2.87 -0.98 -27.02
CA ALA A 83 -2.20 -0.07 -27.94
C ALA A 83 -2.57 1.41 -27.67
N TRP A 84 -3.82 1.69 -27.28
CA TRP A 84 -4.24 3.02 -26.87
C TRP A 84 -3.54 3.46 -25.57
N LEU A 85 -3.51 2.57 -24.57
CA LEU A 85 -2.85 2.84 -23.28
C LEU A 85 -1.33 3.03 -23.44
N ASP A 86 -0.68 2.20 -24.27
CA ASP A 86 0.73 2.32 -24.64
C ASP A 86 1.02 3.66 -25.32
N GLY A 87 0.08 4.18 -26.11
CA GLY A 87 0.17 5.51 -26.71
C GLY A 87 0.20 6.64 -25.68
N LEU A 88 -0.64 6.56 -24.63
CA LEU A 88 -0.65 7.51 -23.53
C LEU A 88 0.64 7.42 -22.70
N ASP A 89 1.06 6.21 -22.38
CA ASP A 89 2.31 5.97 -21.64
C ASP A 89 3.54 6.47 -22.42
N ALA A 90 3.60 6.23 -23.73
CA ALA A 90 4.69 6.73 -24.58
C ALA A 90 4.72 8.26 -24.64
N ALA A 91 3.56 8.92 -24.68
CA ALA A 91 3.46 10.37 -24.66
C ALA A 91 3.93 10.95 -23.30
N ALA A 92 3.53 10.32 -22.20
CA ALA A 92 3.98 10.68 -20.86
C ALA A 92 5.50 10.49 -20.68
N ASP A 93 6.04 9.36 -21.14
CA ASP A 93 7.48 9.05 -21.11
C ASP A 93 8.28 10.07 -21.93
N ALA A 94 7.82 10.40 -23.14
CA ALA A 94 8.45 11.42 -23.97
C ALA A 94 8.42 12.80 -23.31
N LYS A 95 7.31 13.16 -22.65
CA LYS A 95 7.18 14.44 -21.96
C LYS A 95 8.07 14.53 -20.73
N ALA A 96 8.15 13.46 -19.95
CA ALA A 96 9.03 13.37 -18.80
C ALA A 96 10.50 13.45 -19.23
N ALA A 97 10.88 12.81 -20.34
CA ALA A 97 12.24 12.87 -20.89
C ALA A 97 12.61 14.29 -21.38
N GLU A 98 11.67 15.03 -21.97
CA GLU A 98 11.87 16.43 -22.37
C GLU A 98 12.14 17.34 -21.17
N ILE A 99 11.40 17.12 -20.07
CA ILE A 99 11.49 17.93 -18.85
C ILE A 99 12.74 17.56 -18.02
N GLY A 100 12.96 16.25 -17.79
CA GLY A 100 14.00 15.73 -16.90
C GLY A 100 13.88 16.24 -15.46
N CYS A 101 14.87 16.00 -14.60
CA CYS A 101 14.91 16.56 -13.24
C CYS A 101 15.37 18.02 -13.21
N THR A 102 14.58 18.89 -13.83
CA THR A 102 14.81 20.34 -13.92
C THR A 102 13.69 21.11 -13.22
N GLN A 103 13.79 22.43 -13.14
CA GLN A 103 12.78 23.28 -12.48
C GLN A 103 11.34 23.04 -13.02
N PRO A 104 11.10 22.85 -14.33
CA PRO A 104 9.77 22.47 -14.83
C PRO A 104 9.17 21.18 -14.23
N ALA A 105 9.98 20.23 -13.74
CA ALA A 105 9.48 19.01 -13.10
C ALA A 105 8.76 19.30 -11.77
N GLU A 106 9.16 20.39 -11.09
CA GLU A 106 8.60 20.79 -9.81
C GLU A 106 7.09 21.02 -9.90
N ALA A 107 6.60 21.60 -10.99
CA ALA A 107 5.17 21.83 -11.19
C ALA A 107 4.38 20.50 -11.26
N TYR A 108 4.92 19.50 -11.97
CA TYR A 108 4.31 18.17 -12.07
C TYR A 108 4.31 17.44 -10.74
N LEU A 109 5.46 17.42 -10.07
CA LEU A 109 5.66 16.68 -8.83
C LEU A 109 4.90 17.31 -7.65
N LEU A 110 4.85 18.64 -7.55
CA LEU A 110 4.09 19.32 -6.49
C LEU A 110 2.58 19.11 -6.63
N GLN A 111 2.06 19.18 -7.86
CA GLN A 111 0.63 18.95 -8.07
C GLN A 111 0.27 17.47 -7.83
N ALA A 112 1.09 16.53 -8.31
CA ALA A 112 0.90 15.11 -8.03
C ALA A 112 0.94 14.83 -6.52
N ARG A 113 1.88 15.43 -5.78
CA ARG A 113 1.91 15.38 -4.32
C ARG A 113 0.64 15.95 -3.69
N GLY A 114 0.12 17.07 -4.20
CA GLY A 114 -1.09 17.69 -3.69
C GLY A 114 -2.30 16.77 -3.82
N LEU A 115 -2.46 16.13 -4.98
CA LEU A 115 -3.52 15.16 -5.23
C LEU A 115 -3.36 13.90 -4.37
N ALA A 116 -2.13 13.37 -4.27
CA ALA A 116 -1.83 12.23 -3.41
C ALA A 116 -2.10 12.54 -1.93
N SER A 117 -1.68 13.70 -1.44
CA SER A 117 -1.90 14.14 -0.05
C SER A 117 -3.38 14.27 0.26
N ALA A 118 -4.18 14.72 -0.71
CA ALA A 118 -5.63 14.78 -0.60
C ALA A 118 -6.25 13.38 -0.46
N ASP A 119 -5.92 12.45 -1.37
CA ASP A 119 -6.44 11.06 -1.33
C ASP A 119 -6.01 10.32 -0.05
N ILE A 120 -4.73 10.44 0.36
CA ILE A 120 -4.22 9.85 1.60
C ILE A 120 -4.94 10.41 2.82
N LEU A 121 -5.12 11.73 2.92
CA LEU A 121 -5.81 12.33 4.07
C LEU A 121 -7.28 11.90 4.13
N GLN A 122 -7.97 11.78 2.98
CA GLN A 122 -9.32 11.21 2.93
C GLN A 122 -9.33 9.75 3.43
N GLY A 123 -8.38 8.92 3.00
CA GLY A 123 -8.24 7.54 3.46
C GLY A 123 -8.02 7.44 4.97
N ILE A 124 -7.16 8.29 5.53
CA ILE A 124 -6.94 8.39 6.99
C ILE A 124 -8.24 8.78 7.71
N MET A 125 -8.95 9.81 7.22
CA MET A 125 -10.22 10.24 7.82
C MET A 125 -11.27 9.12 7.80
N LEU A 126 -11.37 8.39 6.69
CA LEU A 126 -12.27 7.24 6.55
C LEU A 126 -11.87 6.10 7.51
N ALA A 127 -10.58 5.80 7.66
CA ALA A 127 -10.10 4.78 8.57
C ALA A 127 -10.47 5.11 10.04
N HIS A 128 -10.25 6.36 10.45
CA HIS A 128 -10.65 6.83 11.78
C HIS A 128 -12.16 6.82 12.00
N HIS A 129 -12.94 7.19 10.98
CA HIS A 129 -14.39 7.07 10.99
C HIS A 129 -14.83 5.62 11.26
N LEU A 130 -14.29 4.66 10.51
CA LEU A 130 -14.66 3.24 10.63
C LEU A 130 -14.25 2.66 11.98
N ALA A 131 -13.17 3.16 12.58
CA ALA A 131 -12.74 2.78 13.92
C ALA A 131 -13.68 3.28 15.02
N GLY A 132 -14.29 4.45 14.80
CA GLY A 132 -15.21 5.12 15.72
C GLY A 132 -16.67 4.62 15.66
N LEU A 133 -17.01 3.71 14.74
CA LEU A 133 -18.34 3.12 14.66
C LEU A 133 -18.67 2.30 15.93
N PRO A 134 -19.97 2.15 16.28
CA PRO A 134 -20.41 1.35 17.42
C PRO A 134 -19.87 -0.08 17.34
N GLU A 135 -19.62 -0.70 18.49
CA GLU A 135 -19.06 -2.06 18.55
C GLU A 135 -19.90 -3.11 17.81
N ALA A 136 -21.22 -2.91 17.75
CA ALA A 136 -22.15 -3.80 17.04
C ALA A 136 -22.23 -3.53 15.52
N ASP A 137 -21.59 -2.48 15.00
CA ASP A 137 -21.62 -2.17 13.58
C ASP A 137 -20.71 -3.12 12.79
N SER A 138 -21.26 -3.76 11.76
CA SER A 138 -20.55 -4.76 10.94
C SER A 138 -19.40 -4.17 10.11
N TYR A 139 -19.40 -2.85 9.92
CA TYR A 139 -18.36 -2.12 9.19
C TYR A 139 -17.32 -1.50 10.12
N ARG A 140 -17.47 -1.64 11.44
CA ARG A 140 -16.45 -1.20 12.38
C ARG A 140 -15.11 -1.86 12.06
N ARG A 141 -14.06 -1.05 11.96
CA ARG A 141 -12.67 -1.49 11.76
C ARG A 141 -11.79 -0.80 12.80
N PRO A 142 -11.56 -1.40 13.98
CA PRO A 142 -10.74 -0.77 15.01
C PRO A 142 -9.31 -0.56 14.49
N LEU A 143 -8.72 0.58 14.83
CA LEU A 143 -7.34 0.89 14.50
C LEU A 143 -6.42 0.55 15.67
N HIS A 144 -5.28 -0.07 15.34
CA HIS A 144 -4.19 -0.26 16.27
C HIS A 144 -3.58 1.09 16.69
N ALA A 145 -3.01 1.18 17.89
CA ALA A 145 -2.40 2.42 18.40
C ALA A 145 -1.27 2.94 17.51
N ASP A 146 -0.50 2.03 16.90
CA ASP A 146 0.58 2.40 15.95
C ASP A 146 0.02 3.07 14.69
N LEU A 147 -1.12 2.61 14.17
CA LEU A 147 -1.77 3.22 13.01
C LEU A 147 -2.31 4.61 13.33
N ILE A 148 -2.86 4.80 14.53
CA ILE A 148 -3.29 6.11 15.03
C ILE A 148 -2.09 7.06 15.13
N ALA A 149 -0.98 6.61 15.73
CA ALA A 149 0.22 7.41 15.86
C ALA A 149 0.83 7.80 14.50
N ALA A 150 0.85 6.86 13.54
CA ALA A 150 1.31 7.12 12.18
C ALA A 150 0.41 8.12 11.44
N SER A 151 -0.91 8.01 11.61
CA SER A 151 -1.90 8.93 11.05
C SER A 151 -1.71 10.36 11.58
N VAL A 152 -1.46 10.49 12.89
CA VAL A 152 -1.13 11.78 13.54
C VAL A 152 0.19 12.34 12.98
N ALA A 153 1.22 11.51 12.85
CA ALA A 153 2.52 11.93 12.31
C ALA A 153 2.39 12.46 10.87
N TYR A 154 1.61 11.78 10.04
CA TYR A 154 1.34 12.21 8.66
C TYR A 154 0.55 13.53 8.61
N GLN A 155 -0.50 13.67 9.42
CA GLN A 155 -1.26 14.92 9.53
C GLN A 155 -0.37 16.09 10.01
N ASN A 156 0.52 15.85 10.97
CA ASN A 156 1.49 16.85 11.42
C ASN A 156 2.48 17.24 10.31
N PHE A 157 2.91 16.28 9.50
CA PHE A 157 3.70 16.55 8.30
C PHE A 157 2.92 17.44 7.33
N LEU A 158 1.65 17.12 7.03
CA LEU A 158 0.80 17.96 6.18
C LEU A 158 0.61 19.36 6.79
N HIS A 159 0.43 19.49 8.10
CA HIS A 159 0.33 20.77 8.77
C HIS A 159 1.60 21.61 8.56
N GLN A 160 2.78 21.00 8.65
CA GLN A 160 4.05 21.69 8.39
C GLN A 160 4.22 22.10 6.92
N VAL A 161 3.73 21.29 5.98
CA VAL A 161 3.79 21.55 4.54
C VAL A 161 2.82 22.66 4.14
N TYR A 162 1.56 22.56 4.55
CA TYR A 162 0.49 23.48 4.16
C TYR A 162 0.39 24.72 5.05
N GLN A 163 0.97 24.69 6.25
CA GLN A 163 1.05 25.82 7.19
C GLN A 163 -0.32 26.48 7.38
N ASN A 164 -0.43 27.79 7.15
CA ASN A 164 -1.67 28.56 7.30
C ASN A 164 -2.81 28.08 6.37
N GLN A 165 -2.52 27.30 5.33
CA GLN A 165 -3.53 26.73 4.43
C GLN A 165 -4.06 25.38 4.94
N TYR A 166 -3.39 24.75 5.89
CA TYR A 166 -3.75 23.43 6.40
C TYR A 166 -5.21 23.35 6.87
N PRO A 167 -5.78 24.31 7.63
CA PRO A 167 -7.17 24.22 8.05
C PRO A 167 -8.17 24.14 6.88
N ALA A 168 -7.97 24.97 5.84
CA ALA A 168 -8.84 24.96 4.67
C ALA A 168 -8.67 23.69 3.83
N PHE A 169 -7.42 23.24 3.65
CA PHE A 169 -7.12 21.98 2.98
C PHE A 169 -7.75 20.78 3.70
N HIS A 170 -7.58 20.71 5.02
CA HIS A 170 -8.12 19.66 5.87
C HIS A 170 -9.65 19.62 5.82
N GLU A 171 -10.32 20.78 5.94
CA GLU A 171 -11.79 20.86 5.83
C GLU A 171 -12.29 20.41 4.46
N ALA A 172 -11.61 20.79 3.37
CA ALA A 172 -11.97 20.33 2.03
C ALA A 172 -11.87 18.80 1.90
N GLN A 173 -10.82 18.18 2.45
CA GLN A 173 -10.67 16.72 2.44
C GLN A 173 -11.71 16.04 3.34
N ARG A 174 -12.08 16.67 4.44
CA ARG A 174 -13.16 16.19 5.32
C ARG A 174 -14.49 16.11 4.58
N GLN A 175 -14.84 17.14 3.82
CA GLN A 175 -16.06 17.14 3.00
C GLN A 175 -16.01 16.10 1.88
N ALA A 176 -14.85 15.94 1.24
CA ALA A 176 -14.66 14.92 0.21
C ALA A 176 -14.78 13.49 0.77
N ALA A 177 -14.19 13.22 1.94
CA ALA A 177 -14.33 11.94 2.64
C ALA A 177 -15.79 11.67 3.03
N LEU A 178 -16.52 12.68 3.53
CA LEU A 178 -17.94 12.56 3.84
C LEU A 178 -18.79 12.20 2.61
N ALA A 179 -18.46 12.77 1.44
CA ALA A 179 -19.16 12.47 0.20
C ALA A 179 -18.97 11.03 -0.29
N ARG A 180 -17.95 10.31 0.20
CA ARG A 180 -17.72 8.88 -0.09
C ARG A 180 -18.57 7.96 0.79
N LEU A 181 -19.24 8.48 1.81
CA LEU A 181 -20.09 7.70 2.70
C LEU A 181 -21.56 7.75 2.24
N PRO A 182 -22.27 6.61 2.18
CA PRO A 182 -23.68 6.58 1.78
C PRO A 182 -24.57 7.17 2.88
N ASN A 183 -25.51 8.04 2.49
CA ASN A 183 -26.43 8.82 3.34
C ASN A 183 -25.72 9.76 4.33
N ALA A 184 -25.35 10.93 3.81
CA ALA A 184 -24.81 12.05 4.56
C ALA A 184 -25.75 12.51 5.69
N GLY A 185 -25.40 12.09 6.90
CA GLY A 185 -25.90 12.64 8.15
C GLY A 185 -24.88 12.39 9.25
N MET A 186 -24.19 13.47 9.65
CA MET A 186 -23.41 13.66 10.88
C MET A 186 -21.88 13.59 10.82
N ALA A 187 -21.30 14.24 11.83
CA ALA A 187 -20.04 14.97 11.86
C ALA A 187 -18.80 14.08 11.95
N VAL A 188 -17.71 14.58 11.36
CA VAL A 188 -16.38 13.99 11.49
C VAL A 188 -15.77 14.45 12.81
N CYS A 189 -15.24 13.50 13.57
CA CYS A 189 -14.40 13.78 14.73
C CYS A 189 -13.20 14.61 14.28
N ASP A 190 -13.20 15.90 14.62
CA ASP A 190 -11.98 16.69 14.55
C ASP A 190 -11.06 16.20 15.67
N MET A 191 -9.90 15.68 15.29
CA MET A 191 -8.85 15.27 16.24
C MET A 191 -8.33 16.47 17.05
N TRP A 192 -8.72 17.70 16.68
CA TRP A 192 -8.47 18.95 17.40
C TRP A 192 -9.67 19.45 18.23
N SER A 193 -10.75 18.66 18.37
CA SER A 193 -11.82 18.99 19.31
C SER A 193 -11.27 18.97 20.74
N THR A 194 -11.07 20.17 21.30
CA THR A 194 -10.59 20.40 22.68
C THR A 194 -11.57 19.98 23.78
N SER A 195 -12.61 19.17 23.46
CA SER A 195 -13.62 18.78 24.43
C SER A 195 -13.25 17.46 25.12
N ASP A 196 -13.20 17.49 26.46
CA ASP A 196 -13.02 16.37 27.41
C ASP A 196 -14.15 15.31 27.37
N THR A 197 -14.84 15.15 26.23
CA THR A 197 -15.96 14.23 26.07
C THR A 197 -15.48 12.94 25.42
N PRO A 198 -15.73 11.74 26.01
CA PRO A 198 -15.46 10.49 25.34
C PRO A 198 -16.29 10.41 24.06
N CYS A 199 -15.61 10.24 22.92
CA CYS A 199 -16.20 10.18 21.59
C CYS A 199 -17.30 9.10 21.53
N VAL A 200 -18.58 9.52 21.45
CA VAL A 200 -19.67 8.65 21.05
C VAL A 200 -20.59 9.43 20.12
N GLU A 201 -20.17 9.61 18.88
CA GLU A 201 -21.09 9.96 17.79
C GLU A 201 -20.76 9.10 16.57
N ALA A 202 -21.53 8.02 16.47
CA ALA A 202 -21.53 7.09 15.35
C ALA A 202 -22.08 7.79 14.11
N PHE A 203 -21.44 7.55 12.98
CA PHE A 203 -22.08 7.75 11.69
C PHE A 203 -23.21 6.72 11.55
N GLY A 204 -24.27 7.07 10.85
CA GLY A 204 -25.32 6.09 10.54
C GLY A 204 -24.71 4.84 9.89
N GLY A 205 -25.14 3.66 10.34
CA GLY A 205 -24.67 2.40 9.79
C GLY A 205 -25.00 2.26 8.31
N PHE A 206 -24.17 1.55 7.57
CA PHE A 206 -24.37 1.36 6.14
C PHE A 206 -25.59 0.47 5.85
N THR A 207 -26.52 0.90 4.99
CA THR A 207 -27.60 0.05 4.47
C THR A 207 -27.08 -0.99 3.46
N ASN A 208 -27.77 -2.13 3.31
CA ASN A 208 -27.30 -3.32 2.57
C ASN A 208 -27.07 -3.16 1.05
N GLU A 209 -27.41 -2.05 0.41
CA GLU A 209 -27.50 -2.01 -1.07
C GLU A 209 -26.15 -1.95 -1.81
N ASP A 210 -25.02 -1.60 -1.18
CA ASP A 210 -23.68 -1.61 -1.85
C ASP A 210 -22.58 -2.27 -1.00
N TYR A 211 -22.84 -3.47 -0.47
CA TYR A 211 -21.90 -4.18 0.42
C TYR A 211 -20.46 -4.27 -0.14
N TYR A 212 -20.30 -4.55 -1.44
CA TYR A 212 -18.98 -4.71 -2.08
C TYR A 212 -18.23 -3.39 -2.25
N GLU A 213 -18.91 -2.32 -2.65
CA GLU A 213 -18.31 -0.99 -2.79
C GLU A 213 -17.85 -0.45 -1.42
N LYS A 214 -18.67 -0.68 -0.38
CA LYS A 214 -18.40 -0.26 0.99
C LYS A 214 -17.27 -1.06 1.64
N MET A 215 -17.20 -2.36 1.40
CA MET A 215 -16.06 -3.19 1.79
C MET A 215 -14.78 -2.78 1.06
N GLY A 216 -14.90 -2.38 -0.22
CA GLY A 216 -13.79 -1.82 -1.00
C GLY A 216 -13.25 -0.52 -0.41
N GLU A 217 -14.13 0.40 -0.03
CA GLU A 217 -13.76 1.67 0.63
C GLU A 217 -13.12 1.44 2.01
N ALA A 218 -13.69 0.55 2.83
CA ALA A 218 -13.12 0.17 4.12
C ALA A 218 -11.74 -0.50 3.99
N GLY A 219 -11.57 -1.38 3.00
CA GLY A 219 -10.28 -1.98 2.69
C GLY A 219 -9.26 -0.96 2.19
N THR A 220 -9.69 -0.01 1.36
CA THR A 220 -8.83 1.07 0.85
C THR A 220 -8.36 1.98 1.98
N ALA A 221 -9.25 2.37 2.89
CA ALA A 221 -8.91 3.20 4.05
C ALA A 221 -7.90 2.50 4.98
N ALA A 222 -8.07 1.20 5.23
CA ALA A 222 -7.12 0.41 6.02
C ALA A 222 -5.74 0.34 5.37
N ASN A 223 -5.67 0.11 4.05
CA ASN A 223 -4.40 0.04 3.34
C ASN A 223 -3.61 1.37 3.38
N VAL A 224 -4.31 2.51 3.36
CA VAL A 224 -3.66 3.83 3.42
C VAL A 224 -2.93 4.02 4.75
N VAL A 225 -3.55 3.69 5.88
CA VAL A 225 -2.89 3.84 7.20
C VAL A 225 -1.75 2.84 7.39
N ASP A 226 -1.86 1.63 6.84
CA ASP A 226 -0.78 0.64 6.83
C ASP A 226 0.44 1.13 6.03
N ASP A 227 0.22 1.72 4.85
CA ASP A 227 1.28 2.29 4.02
C ASP A 227 1.97 3.48 4.70
N VAL A 228 1.20 4.35 5.37
CA VAL A 228 1.76 5.47 6.15
C VAL A 228 2.62 4.96 7.31
N LEU A 229 2.13 3.98 8.07
CA LEU A 229 2.91 3.39 9.15
C LEU A 229 4.20 2.75 8.64
N PHE A 230 4.14 2.04 7.51
CA PHE A 230 5.31 1.43 6.88
C PHE A 230 6.35 2.47 6.45
N GLU A 231 5.93 3.56 5.80
CA GLU A 231 6.83 4.66 5.41
C GLU A 231 7.54 5.25 6.65
N VAL A 232 6.78 5.52 7.72
CA VAL A 232 7.32 6.04 8.99
C VAL A 232 8.31 5.05 9.62
N ALA A 233 7.99 3.75 9.59
CA ALA A 233 8.87 2.70 10.11
C ALA A 233 10.19 2.61 9.34
N ALA A 234 10.14 2.69 8.01
CA ALA A 234 11.32 2.73 7.14
C ALA A 234 12.18 3.97 7.39
N GLU A 235 11.57 5.16 7.42
CA GLU A 235 12.29 6.41 7.69
C GLU A 235 12.96 6.42 9.07
N THR A 236 12.27 5.91 10.09
CA THR A 236 12.80 5.78 11.46
C THR A 236 13.96 4.78 11.54
N ALA A 237 13.95 3.75 10.70
CA ALA A 237 15.05 2.81 10.54
C ALA A 237 16.22 3.37 9.71
N GLY A 238 16.11 4.59 9.18
CA GLY A 238 17.12 5.21 8.33
C GLY A 238 17.12 4.69 6.90
N LEU A 239 16.01 4.08 6.46
CA LEU A 239 15.77 3.63 5.10
C LEU A 239 14.82 4.60 4.38
N ARG A 240 14.86 4.58 3.06
CA ARG A 240 13.85 5.22 2.20
C ARG A 240 13.08 4.13 1.48
N VAL A 241 11.77 4.27 1.35
CA VAL A 241 11.00 3.44 0.41
C VAL A 241 10.91 4.16 -0.93
N ALA A 242 11.29 3.49 -2.00
CA ALA A 242 11.18 4.02 -3.36
C ALA A 242 10.30 3.12 -4.20
N GLY A 243 9.30 3.71 -4.86
CA GLY A 243 8.48 2.98 -5.82
C GLY A 243 9.20 2.79 -7.15
N ASN A 244 9.02 1.64 -7.78
CA ASN A 244 9.41 1.37 -9.16
C ASN A 244 8.28 0.63 -9.86
N LEU A 245 7.97 1.01 -11.10
CA LEU A 245 6.96 0.32 -11.91
C LEU A 245 7.57 -0.88 -12.62
N VAL A 246 7.14 -2.07 -12.23
CA VAL A 246 7.44 -3.31 -12.93
C VAL A 246 6.42 -3.55 -14.03
N GLN A 247 6.93 -3.87 -15.22
CA GLN A 247 6.12 -4.10 -16.44
C GLN A 247 5.13 -2.95 -16.71
N LYS A 248 5.51 -1.70 -16.34
CA LYS A 248 4.70 -0.47 -16.46
C LYS A 248 3.34 -0.48 -15.73
N THR A 249 2.98 -1.55 -15.05
CA THR A 249 1.62 -1.78 -14.54
C THR A 249 1.56 -2.02 -13.04
N LEU A 250 2.70 -2.28 -12.39
CA LEU A 250 2.73 -2.65 -10.99
C LEU A 250 3.78 -1.85 -10.22
N LEU A 251 3.32 -1.03 -9.29
CA LEU A 251 4.21 -0.29 -8.41
C LEU A 251 4.73 -1.21 -7.29
N ILE A 252 6.06 -1.35 -7.23
CA ILE A 252 6.75 -2.14 -6.23
C ILE A 252 7.65 -1.23 -5.39
N GLY A 253 7.64 -1.43 -4.08
CA GLY A 253 8.54 -0.71 -3.18
C GLY A 253 9.93 -1.34 -3.16
N ASN A 254 10.96 -0.51 -3.05
CA ASN A 254 12.32 -0.90 -2.71
C ASN A 254 12.72 -0.17 -1.43
N LEU A 255 13.18 -0.92 -0.44
CA LEU A 255 13.90 -0.36 0.70
C LEU A 255 15.30 0.03 0.22
N ILE A 256 15.64 1.31 0.31
CA ILE A 256 16.91 1.88 -0.14
C ILE A 256 17.67 2.41 1.06
N GLN A 257 18.97 2.12 1.12
CA GLN A 257 19.88 2.80 2.04
C GLN A 257 20.21 4.20 1.50
N PRO A 258 19.77 5.29 2.15
CA PRO A 258 19.93 6.64 1.59
C PRO A 258 21.39 7.05 1.41
N ALA A 259 22.29 6.56 2.26
CA ALA A 259 23.71 6.90 2.24
C ALA A 259 24.45 6.37 0.99
N THR A 260 24.04 5.21 0.49
CA THR A 260 24.71 4.51 -0.63
C THR A 260 23.86 4.48 -1.89
N GLY A 261 22.55 4.70 -1.77
CA GLY A 261 21.58 4.45 -2.84
C GLY A 261 21.37 2.96 -3.13
N ALA A 262 21.97 2.06 -2.36
CA ALA A 262 21.85 0.62 -2.58
C ALA A 262 20.45 0.12 -2.21
N ILE A 263 19.90 -0.77 -3.03
CA ILE A 263 18.68 -1.51 -2.71
C ILE A 263 19.02 -2.50 -1.60
N TYR A 264 18.34 -2.32 -0.47
CA TYR A 264 18.44 -3.18 0.70
C TYR A 264 17.50 -4.39 0.58
N ALA A 265 16.28 -4.18 0.10
CA ALA A 265 15.32 -5.23 -0.23
C ALA A 265 14.23 -4.70 -1.17
N THR A 266 13.67 -5.57 -2.01
CA THR A 266 12.53 -5.28 -2.91
C THR A 266 11.28 -5.95 -2.37
N LEU A 267 10.20 -5.20 -2.20
CA LEU A 267 8.95 -5.70 -1.64
C LEU A 267 8.35 -6.77 -2.56
N VAL A 268 7.96 -7.90 -1.98
CA VAL A 268 7.24 -8.99 -2.68
C VAL A 268 5.83 -9.17 -2.15
N ASP A 269 5.43 -8.35 -1.18
CA ASP A 269 4.07 -8.22 -0.69
C ASP A 269 3.84 -6.78 -0.19
N SER A 270 2.57 -6.39 -0.01
CA SER A 270 2.22 -5.11 0.59
C SER A 270 2.51 -5.14 2.10
N ALA A 271 2.90 -3.97 2.62
CA ALA A 271 3.00 -3.75 4.04
C ALA A 271 1.60 -3.82 4.67
N ARG A 272 1.45 -4.53 5.79
CA ARG A 272 0.14 -4.76 6.42
C ARG A 272 0.24 -5.16 7.88
N ALA A 273 -0.90 -5.13 8.56
CA ALA A 273 -1.13 -5.89 9.78
C ALA A 273 -0.91 -7.40 9.57
N LEU A 274 -0.22 -8.02 10.52
CA LEU A 274 0.11 -9.44 10.59
C LEU A 274 -0.46 -10.03 11.88
N ARG A 275 -1.37 -11.00 11.74
CA ARG A 275 -2.02 -11.68 12.86
C ARG A 275 -1.05 -12.63 13.55
N LEU A 276 -1.01 -12.58 14.87
CA LEU A 276 -0.24 -13.50 15.71
C LEU A 276 -1.14 -14.64 16.23
N GLN A 277 -0.65 -15.88 16.17
CA GLN A 277 -1.33 -17.00 16.82
C GLN A 277 -1.38 -16.77 18.34
N GLY A 278 -2.55 -17.04 18.92
CA GLY A 278 -2.82 -16.77 20.34
C GLY A 278 -3.32 -15.35 20.61
N GLY A 279 -3.42 -14.50 19.59
CA GLY A 279 -3.95 -13.15 19.68
C GLY A 279 -2.86 -12.07 19.64
N GLY A 280 -3.25 -10.89 19.18
CA GLY A 280 -2.34 -9.77 18.92
C GLY A 280 -2.07 -9.58 17.43
N GLU A 281 -1.44 -8.45 17.14
CA GLU A 281 -1.16 -7.99 15.78
C GLU A 281 0.23 -7.37 15.77
N ALA A 282 1.10 -7.81 14.87
CA ALA A 282 2.31 -7.11 14.51
C ALA A 282 2.11 -6.46 13.14
N PHE A 283 3.04 -5.62 12.70
CA PHE A 283 3.05 -5.19 11.30
C PHE A 283 4.29 -5.74 10.61
N GLY A 284 4.19 -5.95 9.31
CA GLY A 284 5.35 -6.35 8.56
C GLY A 284 5.15 -6.32 7.06
N VAL A 285 6.28 -6.50 6.38
CA VAL A 285 6.36 -6.60 4.93
C VAL A 285 7.31 -7.72 4.55
N LEU A 286 6.90 -8.53 3.57
CA LEU A 286 7.76 -9.53 2.96
C LEU A 286 8.50 -8.90 1.79
N ALA A 287 9.81 -9.06 1.75
CA ALA A 287 10.65 -8.52 0.69
C ALA A 287 11.77 -9.50 0.31
N GLN A 288 12.25 -9.42 -0.91
CA GLN A 288 13.39 -10.16 -1.40
C GLN A 288 14.66 -9.32 -1.21
N ALA A 289 15.67 -9.90 -0.57
CA ALA A 289 16.98 -9.29 -0.45
C ALA A 289 17.80 -9.48 -1.76
N PRO A 290 18.90 -8.72 -1.96
CA PRO A 290 19.71 -8.80 -3.17
C PRO A 290 20.32 -10.19 -3.46
N ASP A 291 20.43 -11.04 -2.44
CA ASP A 291 20.88 -12.44 -2.55
C ASP A 291 19.76 -13.42 -2.96
N GLY A 292 18.55 -12.93 -3.20
CA GLY A 292 17.37 -13.72 -3.57
C GLY A 292 16.61 -14.33 -2.39
N SER A 293 17.12 -14.19 -1.16
CA SER A 293 16.43 -14.68 0.04
C SER A 293 15.20 -13.83 0.36
N LEU A 294 14.16 -14.46 0.90
CA LEU A 294 13.01 -13.74 1.44
C LEU A 294 13.33 -13.26 2.85
N ARG A 295 12.93 -12.03 3.15
CA ARG A 295 13.03 -11.41 4.46
C ARG A 295 11.68 -10.86 4.88
N LEU A 296 11.27 -11.20 6.10
CA LEU A 296 10.17 -10.55 6.78
C LEU A 296 10.73 -9.41 7.62
N PHE A 297 10.39 -8.18 7.25
CA PHE A 297 10.67 -6.99 8.04
C PHE A 297 9.46 -6.68 8.91
N THR A 298 9.62 -6.69 10.24
CA THR A 298 8.52 -6.39 11.17
C THR A 298 8.69 -5.03 11.84
N TYR A 299 7.57 -4.44 12.24
CA TYR A 299 7.50 -3.11 12.86
C TYR A 299 6.22 -2.94 13.67
N GLY A 300 6.12 -1.83 14.40
CA GLY A 300 5.06 -1.58 15.38
C GLY A 300 5.41 -2.10 16.77
N SER A 301 4.65 -1.66 17.76
CA SER A 301 4.90 -1.91 19.18
C SER A 301 4.88 -3.39 19.57
N ASP A 302 4.06 -4.19 18.89
CA ASP A 302 3.88 -5.61 19.16
C ASP A 302 4.86 -6.53 18.39
N ALA A 303 5.60 -6.00 17.41
CA ALA A 303 6.56 -6.79 16.63
C ALA A 303 7.68 -7.42 17.46
N GLU A 304 8.07 -6.76 18.56
CA GLU A 304 9.13 -7.26 19.44
C GLU A 304 8.79 -8.61 20.09
N LYS A 305 7.49 -8.91 20.24
CA LYS A 305 7.00 -10.22 20.73
C LYS A 305 7.48 -11.39 19.86
N LEU A 306 7.79 -11.13 18.58
CA LEU A 306 8.27 -12.15 17.65
C LEU A 306 9.74 -12.52 17.87
N ARG A 307 10.53 -11.72 18.60
CA ARG A 307 11.97 -11.99 18.78
C ARG A 307 12.23 -13.34 19.43
N THR A 308 11.39 -13.72 20.39
CA THR A 308 11.43 -15.02 21.08
C THR A 308 10.35 -15.97 20.60
N GLY A 309 9.64 -15.61 19.53
CA GLY A 309 8.53 -16.35 18.97
C GLY A 309 8.95 -17.29 17.86
N ALA A 310 8.01 -17.63 16.98
CA ALA A 310 8.25 -18.40 15.78
C ALA A 310 7.61 -17.75 14.56
N VAL A 311 8.35 -17.75 13.45
CA VAL A 311 7.92 -17.24 12.14
C VAL A 311 8.16 -18.35 11.13
N ARG A 312 7.11 -18.75 10.40
CA ARG A 312 7.17 -19.84 9.43
C ARG A 312 6.47 -19.47 8.14
N LEU A 313 7.08 -19.81 7.02
CA LEU A 313 6.44 -19.76 5.72
C LEU A 313 6.00 -21.17 5.34
N LEU A 314 4.71 -21.37 5.17
CA LEU A 314 4.09 -22.66 4.85
C LEU A 314 3.74 -22.66 3.36
N VAL A 315 4.44 -23.50 2.60
CA VAL A 315 4.29 -23.59 1.14
C VAL A 315 3.74 -24.96 0.79
N ARG A 316 2.69 -25.05 -0.02
CA ARG A 316 2.16 -26.34 -0.44
C ARG A 316 3.12 -27.07 -1.37
N SER A 317 3.20 -28.39 -1.23
CA SER A 317 3.96 -29.25 -2.14
C SER A 317 3.21 -29.70 -3.37
N GLU A 318 1.88 -29.65 -3.29
CA GLU A 318 1.00 -30.03 -4.37
C GLU A 318 0.17 -28.82 -4.80
N PRO A 319 -0.08 -28.65 -6.11
CA PRO A 319 -0.99 -27.63 -6.59
C PRO A 319 -2.35 -27.73 -5.89
N LYS A 320 -3.02 -26.60 -5.77
CA LYS A 320 -4.41 -26.47 -5.39
C LYS A 320 -5.27 -27.38 -6.28
N PRO A 321 -6.21 -28.14 -5.70
CA PRO A 321 -7.21 -28.86 -6.47
C PRO A 321 -7.97 -27.95 -7.44
N GLU A 322 -8.28 -28.46 -8.64
CA GLU A 322 -9.09 -27.73 -9.62
C GLU A 322 -10.47 -27.36 -9.06
N GLY A 323 -10.97 -26.18 -9.44
CA GLY A 323 -12.30 -25.71 -9.07
C GLY A 323 -12.42 -25.04 -7.70
N LEU A 324 -11.35 -25.04 -6.88
CA LEU A 324 -11.32 -24.28 -5.63
C LEU A 324 -10.89 -22.82 -5.86
N GLN A 325 -11.54 -21.90 -5.14
CA GLN A 325 -11.03 -20.54 -5.00
C GLN A 325 -9.74 -20.55 -4.18
N ASP A 326 -8.83 -19.63 -4.46
CA ASP A 326 -7.51 -19.64 -3.84
C ASP A 326 -7.53 -19.50 -2.31
N TRP A 327 -8.56 -18.88 -1.72
CA TRP A 327 -8.67 -18.75 -0.27
C TRP A 327 -9.28 -19.99 0.39
N GLU A 328 -9.98 -20.85 -0.37
CA GLU A 328 -10.59 -22.08 0.14
C GLU A 328 -9.53 -23.13 0.45
N ILE A 329 -8.36 -23.04 -0.19
CA ILE A 329 -7.25 -23.98 0.00
C ILE A 329 -6.80 -24.06 1.46
N PHE A 330 -6.84 -22.94 2.19
CA PHE A 330 -6.40 -22.86 3.58
C PHE A 330 -7.35 -23.60 4.54
N ASN A 331 -8.59 -23.82 4.12
CA ASN A 331 -9.63 -24.49 4.90
C ASN A 331 -9.66 -26.00 4.67
N LEU A 332 -8.86 -26.52 3.74
CA LEU A 332 -8.76 -27.96 3.51
C LEU A 332 -8.17 -28.65 4.74
N GLU A 333 -8.77 -29.77 5.15
CA GLU A 333 -8.29 -30.58 6.29
C GLU A 333 -6.85 -31.05 6.07
N ASP A 334 -6.48 -31.30 4.81
CA ASP A 334 -5.16 -31.75 4.41
C ASP A 334 -4.12 -30.62 4.25
N TYR A 335 -4.53 -29.35 4.37
CA TYR A 335 -3.67 -28.21 4.02
C TYR A 335 -2.34 -28.29 4.76
N ARG A 336 -2.38 -28.56 6.07
CA ARG A 336 -1.19 -28.67 6.92
C ARG A 336 -0.29 -29.84 6.54
N SER A 337 -0.86 -31.00 6.21
CA SER A 337 -0.09 -32.18 5.80
C SER A 337 0.55 -32.05 4.43
N LEU A 338 0.00 -31.18 3.57
CA LEU A 338 0.53 -30.90 2.22
C LEU A 338 1.39 -29.62 2.18
N THR A 339 1.78 -29.06 3.33
CA THR A 339 2.67 -27.89 3.39
C THR A 339 4.04 -28.23 3.96
N PHE A 340 5.07 -27.66 3.34
CA PHE A 340 6.44 -27.67 3.83
C PHE A 340 6.70 -26.38 4.61
N PRO A 341 7.12 -26.47 5.89
CA PRO A 341 7.47 -25.31 6.68
C PRO A 341 8.91 -24.86 6.40
N PHE A 342 9.08 -23.57 6.16
CA PHE A 342 10.37 -22.89 6.16
C PHE A 342 10.43 -21.95 7.36
N ASP A 343 11.26 -22.30 8.35
CA ASP A 343 11.46 -21.47 9.54
C ASP A 343 12.24 -20.19 9.19
N GLY A 344 11.76 -19.06 9.69
CA GLY A 344 12.44 -17.78 9.62
C GLY A 344 13.56 -17.71 10.66
N VAL A 345 14.77 -17.40 10.20
CA VAL A 345 15.94 -17.19 11.07
C VAL A 345 16.01 -15.72 11.47
N LEU A 346 15.97 -15.44 12.77
CA LEU A 346 16.15 -14.10 13.29
C LEU A 346 17.50 -13.52 12.84
N LEU A 347 17.47 -12.34 12.23
CA LEU A 347 18.66 -11.60 11.83
C LEU A 347 19.15 -10.72 12.99
N ASP A 348 20.46 -10.75 13.23
CA ASP A 348 21.14 -9.89 14.21
C ASP A 348 21.45 -8.51 13.60
N GLU A 349 20.41 -7.83 13.13
CA GLU A 349 20.50 -6.49 12.58
C GLU A 349 19.26 -5.65 12.96
N LYS A 350 19.43 -4.32 13.01
CA LYS A 350 18.31 -3.42 13.25
C LYS A 350 17.48 -3.32 11.97
N CYS A 351 16.18 -3.58 12.11
CA CYS A 351 15.21 -3.52 11.01
C CYS A 351 14.27 -2.32 11.12
N LEU A 352 13.03 -2.45 10.63
CA LEU A 352 12.00 -1.41 10.60
C LEU A 352 11.41 -1.07 11.99
N GLY A 353 12.17 -1.27 13.06
CA GLY A 353 11.72 -1.05 14.45
C GLY A 353 11.33 -2.33 15.20
N GLY A 354 11.12 -3.45 14.51
CA GLY A 354 10.98 -4.79 15.09
C GLY A 354 12.12 -5.75 14.68
N PRO A 355 12.03 -7.04 15.04
CA PRO A 355 12.93 -8.09 14.54
C PRO A 355 12.77 -8.36 13.04
N CYS A 356 13.82 -8.82 12.38
CA CYS A 356 13.75 -9.36 11.02
C CYS A 356 13.99 -10.84 10.99
N PHE A 357 13.39 -11.50 10.01
CA PHE A 357 13.58 -12.92 9.77
C PHE A 357 13.99 -13.14 8.33
N ALA A 358 15.06 -13.88 8.09
CA ALA A 358 15.39 -14.40 6.77
C ALA A 358 14.87 -15.83 6.63
N PHE A 359 14.30 -16.12 5.48
CA PHE A 359 13.99 -17.48 5.07
C PHE A 359 15.12 -18.01 4.19
N SER A 360 15.35 -19.32 4.24
CA SER A 360 16.32 -19.96 3.34
C SER A 360 15.95 -19.71 1.87
N PRO A 361 16.92 -19.64 0.93
CA PRO A 361 16.63 -19.52 -0.51
C PRO A 361 15.69 -20.62 -1.05
N GLN A 362 15.69 -21.80 -0.43
CA GLN A 362 14.77 -22.90 -0.76
C GLN A 362 13.30 -22.51 -0.56
N ALA A 363 12.99 -21.58 0.35
CA ALA A 363 11.63 -21.06 0.53
C ALA A 363 11.18 -20.24 -0.69
N THR A 364 12.08 -19.41 -1.23
CA THR A 364 11.87 -18.67 -2.48
C THR A 364 11.64 -19.64 -3.64
N GLU A 365 12.53 -20.64 -3.79
CA GLU A 365 12.42 -21.65 -4.83
C GLU A 365 11.11 -22.44 -4.73
N ALA A 366 10.72 -22.85 -3.52
CA ALA A 366 9.46 -23.57 -3.30
C ALA A 366 8.24 -22.73 -3.69
N ILE A 367 8.22 -21.45 -3.31
CA ILE A 367 7.16 -20.50 -3.71
C ILE A 367 7.12 -20.31 -5.22
N LEU A 368 8.27 -20.23 -5.88
CA LEU A 368 8.33 -20.06 -7.34
C LEU A 368 8.06 -21.36 -8.11
N ALA A 369 8.22 -22.52 -7.46
CA ALA A 369 7.86 -23.81 -8.03
C ALA A 369 6.35 -24.06 -8.02
N THR A 370 5.57 -23.30 -7.24
CA THR A 370 4.10 -23.41 -7.26
C THR A 370 3.51 -22.87 -8.58
N GLY A 371 2.19 -22.98 -8.80
CA GLY A 371 1.52 -22.24 -9.89
C GLY A 371 1.44 -20.73 -9.63
N PHE A 372 1.01 -19.96 -10.63
CA PHE A 372 0.79 -18.49 -10.50
C PHE A 372 -0.32 -18.13 -9.49
N ASP A 373 -1.31 -19.00 -9.32
CA ASP A 373 -2.47 -18.78 -8.44
C ASP A 373 -2.32 -19.46 -7.06
N GLU A 374 -1.18 -20.11 -6.82
CA GLU A 374 -0.90 -20.73 -5.55
C GLU A 374 -0.51 -19.69 -4.51
N LYS A 375 -0.92 -19.91 -3.25
CA LYS A 375 -0.68 -18.99 -2.14
C LYS A 375 0.06 -19.72 -1.02
N ALA A 376 0.96 -19.00 -0.36
CA ALA A 376 1.64 -19.47 0.84
C ALA A 376 1.05 -18.82 2.08
N GLU A 377 1.16 -19.47 3.23
CA GLU A 377 0.78 -18.88 4.52
C GLU A 377 2.03 -18.44 5.27
N LEU A 378 2.05 -17.17 5.68
CA LEU A 378 3.00 -16.66 6.65
C LEU A 378 2.39 -16.83 8.04
N TRP A 379 2.91 -17.79 8.79
CA TRP A 379 2.48 -18.10 10.13
C TRP A 379 3.40 -17.43 11.16
N LEU A 380 2.82 -16.77 12.16
CA LEU A 380 3.56 -16.07 13.21
C LEU A 380 2.98 -16.40 14.59
N SER A 381 3.86 -16.55 15.58
CA SER A 381 3.50 -16.77 16.98
C SER A 381 4.49 -16.06 17.89
N ALA A 382 4.00 -15.49 18.99
CA ALA A 382 4.86 -14.98 20.08
C ALA A 382 5.46 -16.10 20.94
N ASP A 383 4.89 -17.30 20.88
CA ASP A 383 5.40 -18.52 21.53
C ASP A 383 6.17 -19.36 20.50
N ALA A 384 7.49 -19.54 20.72
CA ALA A 384 8.35 -20.35 19.88
C ALA A 384 7.96 -21.85 19.86
N ALA A 385 7.33 -22.35 20.92
CA ALA A 385 6.89 -23.74 21.01
C ALA A 385 5.54 -23.98 20.32
N ALA A 386 4.84 -22.93 19.90
CA ALA A 386 3.56 -23.07 19.24
C ALA A 386 3.71 -23.80 17.89
N ALA A 387 2.74 -24.66 17.61
CA ALA A 387 2.56 -25.27 16.30
C ALA A 387 1.48 -24.52 15.52
N PRO A 388 1.59 -24.43 14.18
CA PRO A 388 0.55 -23.86 13.34
C PRO A 388 -0.78 -24.60 13.54
N THR A 389 -1.78 -23.93 14.10
CA THR A 389 -3.12 -24.49 14.23
C THR A 389 -3.92 -24.30 12.95
N ALA A 390 -4.84 -25.21 12.66
CA ALA A 390 -5.85 -24.98 11.64
C ALA A 390 -6.80 -23.88 12.14
N THR A 391 -6.88 -22.75 11.42
CA THR A 391 -7.95 -21.77 11.62
C THR A 391 -9.03 -22.04 10.59
N ALA A 392 -10.29 -22.12 11.02
CA ALA A 392 -11.43 -22.31 10.09
C ALA A 392 -11.72 -21.03 9.27
N ASP A 393 -11.16 -19.90 9.67
CA ASP A 393 -11.32 -18.61 9.01
C ASP A 393 -10.01 -18.21 8.33
N TRP A 394 -10.05 -18.11 7.00
CA TRP A 394 -8.93 -17.68 6.17
C TRP A 394 -8.61 -16.19 6.35
N LEU A 395 -9.59 -15.36 6.74
CA LEU A 395 -9.39 -13.94 7.02
C LEU A 395 -8.45 -13.70 8.22
N GLN A 396 -8.18 -14.74 9.01
CA GLN A 396 -7.25 -14.71 10.13
C GLN A 396 -5.83 -15.14 9.75
N ARG A 397 -5.56 -15.45 8.48
CA ARG A 397 -4.25 -15.92 8.01
C ARG A 397 -3.51 -14.82 7.26
N ASN A 398 -2.19 -14.77 7.44
CA ASN A 398 -1.35 -13.89 6.64
C ASN A 398 -1.01 -14.61 5.34
N VAL A 399 -1.62 -14.19 4.25
CA VAL A 399 -1.50 -14.82 2.93
C VAL A 399 -0.42 -14.13 2.12
N VAL A 400 0.53 -14.91 1.62
CA VAL A 400 1.60 -14.44 0.72
C VAL A 400 1.23 -14.76 -0.72
N TYR A 401 1.34 -13.77 -1.60
CA TYR A 401 0.98 -13.84 -3.01
C TYR A 401 2.24 -13.91 -3.89
N PRO A 402 2.59 -15.09 -4.45
CA PRO A 402 3.80 -15.28 -5.26
C PRO A 402 3.80 -14.48 -6.56
N GLN A 403 2.63 -14.03 -7.01
CA GLN A 403 2.43 -13.30 -8.28
C GLN A 403 3.40 -12.11 -8.42
N LEU A 404 3.60 -11.36 -7.34
CA LEU A 404 4.50 -10.20 -7.36
C LEU A 404 5.95 -10.62 -7.59
N MET A 405 6.38 -11.70 -6.93
CA MET A 405 7.72 -12.26 -7.07
C MET A 405 7.97 -12.81 -8.48
N ARG A 406 6.99 -13.47 -9.08
CA ARG A 406 7.07 -13.94 -10.48
C ARG A 406 7.19 -12.79 -11.48
N ARG A 407 6.41 -11.73 -11.30
CA ARG A 407 6.49 -10.53 -12.15
C ARG A 407 7.84 -9.84 -12.04
N LEU A 408 8.42 -9.77 -10.83
CA LEU A 408 9.78 -9.28 -10.60
C LEU A 408 10.82 -10.10 -11.38
N LEU A 409 10.60 -11.40 -11.54
CA LEU A 409 11.45 -12.31 -12.31
C LEU A 409 11.13 -12.35 -13.81
N GLY A 410 10.17 -11.54 -14.27
CA GLY A 410 9.79 -11.48 -15.68
C GLY A 410 8.91 -12.64 -16.16
N GLU A 411 8.36 -13.46 -15.26
CA GLU A 411 7.39 -14.48 -15.62
C GLU A 411 6.02 -13.84 -15.92
N THR A 412 5.41 -14.19 -17.05
CA THR A 412 4.06 -13.74 -17.41
C THR A 412 3.02 -14.75 -16.95
N PRO A 413 1.90 -14.32 -16.33
CA PRO A 413 0.81 -15.23 -15.99
C PRO A 413 0.26 -15.89 -17.28
N PRO A 414 -0.19 -17.15 -17.22
CA PRO A 414 -0.89 -17.76 -18.34
C PRO A 414 -2.15 -16.93 -18.64
N VAL A 415 -2.35 -16.57 -19.92
CA VAL A 415 -3.56 -15.90 -20.36
C VAL A 415 -4.73 -16.84 -20.07
N ALA A 416 -5.67 -16.41 -19.22
CA ALA A 416 -6.91 -17.15 -19.00
C ALA A 416 -7.61 -17.31 -20.36
N GLN A 417 -7.77 -18.56 -20.79
CA GLN A 417 -8.45 -18.92 -22.05
C GLN A 417 -9.96 -18.94 -21.87
#